data_AF-A0A158CS12-F1
#
_entry.id   AF-A0A158CS12-F1
#
_cell.length_a   1.000
_cell.length_b   1.000
_cell.length_c   1.000
_cell.angle_alpha   90.00
_cell.angle_beta   90.00
_cell.angle_gamma   90.00
#
_symmetry.space_group_name_H-M   'P 1'
#
loop_
_entity.id
_entity.type
_entity.pdbx_description
1 polymer ?
#
loop_
_entity_poly.entity_id
_entity_poly.type
_entity_poly.pdbx_seq_one_letter_code
_entity_poly.pdbx_strand_id
1 'polypeptide(L)'
;MEEVLSDFHMHYPKLDVAVDILPFNDVLEEVAQSRAHIGLAYNPLAHPDIVYRATSSQPVVLLVNAAHPLAQRGGAVTIGEMLQYPLALMPPAFDLGQLIEMLAYTENVEVRPTLVTNSLQVLRQFVTRGDGATLIGAFSVLYREIDAGELAALPILHPYSRQRKHAFS
;
A
#
# COMPACT_ATOMS: atom_id res chain seq x y z
N MET A 1 -5.18 -6.65 10.82
CA MET A 1 -4.82 -6.16 12.16
C MET A 1 -5.74 -6.77 13.21
N GLU A 2 -7.06 -6.73 13.02
CA GLU A 2 -8.03 -7.41 13.92
C GLU A 2 -7.75 -8.90 14.13
N GLU A 3 -7.44 -9.66 13.06
CA GLU A 3 -7.12 -11.10 13.20
C GLU A 3 -5.87 -11.34 14.06
N VAL A 4 -4.81 -10.55 13.84
CA VAL A 4 -3.55 -10.66 14.61
C VAL A 4 -3.76 -10.32 16.08
N LEU A 5 -4.54 -9.29 16.38
CA LEU A 5 -4.86 -8.90 17.76
C LEU A 5 -5.72 -9.97 18.46
N SER A 6 -6.68 -10.54 17.74
CA SER A 6 -7.54 -11.61 18.26
C SER A 6 -6.72 -12.86 18.61
N ASP A 7 -5.84 -13.28 17.69
CA ASP A 7 -4.93 -14.40 17.92
C ASP A 7 -3.94 -14.14 19.05
N PHE A 8 -3.41 -12.92 19.15
CA PHE A 8 -2.49 -12.53 20.22
C PHE A 8 -3.16 -12.56 21.59
N HIS A 9 -4.39 -12.05 21.69
CA HIS A 9 -5.15 -12.10 22.95
C HIS A 9 -5.50 -13.55 23.34
N MET A 10 -5.82 -14.42 22.37
CA MET A 10 -6.03 -15.85 22.65
C MET A 10 -4.78 -16.54 23.21
N HIS A 11 -3.59 -16.20 22.70
CA HIS A 11 -2.32 -16.76 23.19
C HIS A 11 -1.86 -16.12 24.51
N TYR A 12 -2.25 -14.87 24.80
CA TYR A 12 -1.85 -14.12 25.99
C TYR A 12 -3.04 -13.40 26.66
N PRO A 13 -3.96 -14.14 27.31
CA PRO A 13 -5.23 -13.59 27.82
C PRO A 13 -5.10 -12.64 29.02
N LYS A 14 -3.89 -12.50 29.59
CA LYS A 14 -3.61 -11.60 30.72
C LYS A 14 -3.03 -10.25 30.29
N LEU A 15 -2.85 -10.03 28.98
CA LEU A 15 -2.35 -8.76 28.46
C LEU A 15 -3.53 -7.86 28.06
N ASP A 16 -3.53 -6.65 28.59
CA ASP A 16 -4.38 -5.56 28.09
C ASP A 16 -3.69 -4.91 26.90
N VAL A 17 -4.38 -4.86 25.76
CA VAL A 17 -3.87 -4.27 24.52
C VAL A 17 -4.77 -3.10 24.12
N ALA A 18 -4.18 -1.91 24.02
CA ALA A 18 -4.82 -0.73 23.47
C ALA A 18 -4.22 -0.43 22.08
N VAL A 19 -5.06 -0.01 21.14
CA VAL A 19 -4.66 0.32 19.77
C VAL A 19 -5.29 1.64 19.38
N ASP A 20 -4.44 2.63 19.12
CA ASP A 20 -4.84 3.96 18.66
C ASP A 20 -4.39 4.19 17.22
N ILE A 21 -5.25 4.80 16.41
CA ILE A 21 -4.92 5.21 15.04
C ILE A 21 -4.64 6.71 15.07
N LEU A 22 -3.38 7.07 14.84
CA LEU A 22 -2.90 8.44 14.90
C LEU A 22 -2.25 8.88 13.59
N PRO A 23 -2.22 10.19 13.29
CA PRO A 23 -1.36 10.75 12.25
C PRO A 23 0.10 10.37 12.45
N PHE A 24 0.87 10.32 11.35
CA PHE A 24 2.26 9.87 11.35
C PHE A 24 3.15 10.54 12.42
N ASN A 25 3.14 11.87 12.50
CA ASN A 25 3.96 12.62 13.45
C ASN A 25 3.59 12.28 14.91
N ASP A 26 2.30 12.09 15.16
CA ASP A 26 1.78 11.80 16.50
C ASP A 26 2.18 10.37 16.92
N VAL A 27 2.21 9.40 15.99
CA VAL A 27 2.75 8.05 16.25
C VAL A 27 4.21 8.12 16.70
N LEU A 28 5.04 8.94 16.02
CA LEU A 28 6.44 9.09 16.41
C LEU A 28 6.57 9.70 17.81
N GLU A 29 5.76 10.71 18.13
CA GLU A 29 5.78 11.37 19.44
C GLU A 29 5.34 10.43 20.57
N GLU A 30 4.29 9.63 20.36
CA GLU A 30 3.83 8.65 21.34
C GLU A 30 4.90 7.60 21.67
N VAL A 31 5.64 7.13 20.66
CA VAL A 31 6.74 6.18 20.85
C VAL A 31 7.94 6.85 21.50
N ALA A 32 8.34 8.04 21.01
CA ALA A 32 9.49 8.78 21.54
C ALA A 32 9.29 9.16 23.02
N GLN A 33 8.05 9.45 23.42
CA GLN A 33 7.68 9.79 24.81
C GLN A 33 7.30 8.55 25.64
N SER A 34 7.53 7.33 25.13
CA SER A 34 7.26 6.05 25.83
C SER A 34 5.80 5.87 26.28
N ARG A 35 4.85 6.54 25.63
CA ARG A 35 3.41 6.34 25.85
C ARG A 35 2.89 5.15 25.05
N ALA A 36 3.44 4.94 23.86
CA ALA A 36 3.26 3.72 23.07
C ALA A 36 4.52 2.86 23.15
N HIS A 37 4.34 1.54 23.29
CA HIS A 37 5.44 0.58 23.31
C HIS A 37 5.93 0.22 21.90
N ILE A 38 5.03 0.26 20.91
CA ILE A 38 5.29 -0.10 19.51
C ILE A 38 4.55 0.88 18.62
N GLY A 39 5.26 1.48 17.66
CA GLY A 39 4.66 2.21 16.55
C GLY A 39 4.51 1.29 15.34
N LEU A 40 3.51 1.58 14.50
CA LEU A 40 3.43 1.02 13.15
C LEU A 40 3.20 2.18 12.20
N ALA A 41 4.26 2.60 11.51
CA ALA A 41 4.14 3.69 10.54
C ALA A 41 4.53 3.24 9.13
N TYR A 42 3.80 3.75 8.13
CA TYR A 42 4.12 3.56 6.73
C TYR A 42 5.11 4.64 6.29
N ASN A 43 6.33 4.24 5.92
CA ASN A 43 7.42 5.12 5.48
C ASN A 43 7.79 6.26 6.43
N PRO A 44 8.33 5.93 7.61
CA PRO A 44 8.83 6.91 8.54
C PRO A 44 10.09 7.60 8.03
N LEU A 45 10.11 8.92 8.14
CA LEU A 45 11.35 9.68 8.11
C LEU A 45 12.19 9.27 9.34
N ALA A 46 13.49 9.08 9.14
CA ALA A 46 14.40 8.70 10.22
C ALA A 46 14.29 9.72 11.36
N HIS A 47 14.07 9.23 12.59
CA HIS A 47 13.93 10.05 13.80
C HIS A 47 15.04 9.65 14.78
N PRO A 48 15.81 10.59 15.34
CA PRO A 48 17.00 10.29 16.14
C PRO A 48 16.70 9.46 17.39
N ASP A 49 15.51 9.63 17.96
CA ASP A 49 15.09 8.94 19.20
C ASP A 49 14.32 7.63 18.97
N ILE A 50 14.18 7.17 17.71
CA ILE A 50 13.40 5.99 17.38
C ILE A 50 14.31 4.90 16.82
N VAL A 51 14.22 3.72 17.44
CA VAL A 51 15.00 2.55 17.02
C VAL A 51 14.12 1.54 16.31
N TYR A 52 14.40 1.39 15.01
CA TYR A 52 13.71 0.50 14.10
C TYR A 52 14.12 -0.96 14.34
N ARG A 53 13.16 -1.84 14.63
CA ARG A 53 13.42 -3.25 14.97
C ARG A 53 13.16 -4.25 13.84
N ALA A 54 12.28 -3.92 12.91
CA ALA A 54 11.94 -4.78 11.77
C ALA A 54 11.65 -3.95 10.51
N THR A 55 11.95 -4.50 9.33
CA THR A 55 11.62 -3.87 8.05
C THR A 55 11.05 -4.92 7.10
N SER A 56 10.06 -4.51 6.30
CA SER A 56 9.46 -5.38 5.28
C SER A 56 9.42 -4.65 3.95
N SER A 57 10.12 -5.16 2.94
CA SER A 57 9.98 -4.66 1.57
C SER A 57 8.63 -5.12 1.02
N GLN A 58 7.75 -4.18 0.74
CA GLN A 58 6.46 -4.48 0.13
C GLN A 58 6.55 -4.14 -1.35
N PRO A 59 6.44 -5.13 -2.24
CA PRO A 59 6.41 -4.84 -3.66
C PRO A 59 5.16 -4.04 -3.98
N VAL A 60 5.29 -3.06 -4.87
CA VAL A 60 4.14 -2.34 -5.41
C VAL A 60 3.54 -3.18 -6.54
N VAL A 61 2.23 -3.36 -6.46
CA VAL A 61 1.44 -4.14 -7.43
C VAL A 61 0.36 -3.26 -8.03
N LEU A 62 -0.09 -3.64 -9.23
CA LEU A 62 -1.27 -3.07 -9.85
C LEU A 62 -2.50 -3.81 -9.31
N LEU A 63 -3.43 -3.08 -8.74
CA LEU A 63 -4.71 -3.60 -8.27
C LEU A 63 -5.79 -3.27 -9.30
N VAL A 64 -6.56 -4.30 -9.66
CA VAL A 64 -7.70 -4.23 -10.58
C VAL A 64 -8.83 -5.13 -10.06
N ASN A 65 -10.05 -5.00 -10.60
CA ASN A 65 -11.05 -6.05 -10.37
C ASN A 65 -10.62 -7.38 -11.01
N ALA A 66 -11.16 -8.50 -10.52
CA ALA A 66 -10.80 -9.83 -11.03
C ALA A 66 -11.25 -10.08 -12.48
N ALA A 67 -12.31 -9.40 -12.96
CA ALA A 67 -12.80 -9.49 -14.33
C ALA A 67 -11.99 -8.63 -15.34
N HIS A 68 -11.03 -7.85 -14.85
CA HIS A 68 -10.30 -6.87 -15.66
C HIS A 68 -9.49 -7.58 -16.76
N PRO A 69 -9.39 -7.02 -17.98
CA PRO A 69 -8.67 -7.67 -19.08
C PRO A 69 -7.22 -8.06 -18.73
N LEU A 70 -6.49 -7.19 -18.03
CA LEU A 70 -5.14 -7.48 -17.53
C LEU A 70 -5.10 -8.64 -16.52
N ALA A 71 -6.13 -8.78 -15.68
CA ALA A 71 -6.23 -9.89 -14.73
C ALA A 71 -6.51 -11.20 -15.46
N GLN A 72 -7.40 -11.18 -16.44
CA GLN A 72 -7.75 -12.34 -17.27
C GLN A 72 -6.59 -12.79 -18.17
N ARG A 73 -5.80 -11.84 -18.69
CA ARG A 73 -4.56 -12.13 -19.42
C ARG A 73 -3.53 -12.85 -18.53
N GLY A 74 -3.47 -12.46 -17.26
CA GLY A 74 -2.52 -12.98 -16.28
C GLY A 74 -1.09 -12.45 -16.45
N GLY A 75 -0.25 -12.73 -15.46
CA GLY A 75 1.18 -12.39 -15.47
C GLY A 75 1.50 -10.93 -15.12
N ALA A 76 2.75 -10.53 -15.37
CA ALA A 76 3.23 -9.19 -15.03
C ALA A 76 2.80 -8.15 -16.07
N VAL A 77 2.44 -6.96 -15.60
CA VAL A 77 1.92 -5.84 -16.40
C VAL A 77 3.02 -4.83 -16.65
N THR A 78 3.17 -4.40 -17.90
CA THR A 78 4.08 -3.31 -18.27
C THR A 78 3.46 -1.94 -17.99
N ILE A 79 4.28 -0.90 -17.87
CA ILE A 79 3.77 0.48 -17.69
C ILE A 79 2.90 0.90 -18.87
N GLY A 80 3.28 0.54 -20.10
CA GLY A 80 2.49 0.82 -21.30
C GLY A 80 1.10 0.18 -21.26
N GLU A 81 0.99 -1.08 -20.84
CA GLU A 81 -0.30 -1.76 -20.69
C GLU A 81 -1.17 -1.13 -19.59
N MET A 82 -0.56 -0.77 -18.46
CA MET A 82 -1.25 -0.11 -17.36
C MET A 82 -1.88 1.22 -17.80
N LEU A 83 -1.18 2.00 -18.62
CA LEU A 83 -1.62 3.32 -19.08
C LEU A 83 -2.76 3.29 -20.11
N GLN A 84 -3.15 2.12 -20.60
CA GLN A 84 -4.30 1.96 -21.48
C GLN A 84 -5.63 2.02 -20.74
N TYR A 85 -5.61 1.96 -19.41
CA TYR A 85 -6.79 1.89 -18.56
C TYR A 85 -6.92 3.14 -17.67
N PRO A 86 -8.15 3.51 -17.24
CA PRO A 86 -8.35 4.56 -16.25
C PRO A 86 -7.56 4.30 -14.98
N LEU A 87 -6.76 5.28 -14.55
CA LEU A 87 -5.92 5.17 -13.34
C LEU A 87 -6.44 6.06 -12.23
N ALA A 88 -6.60 5.46 -11.04
CA ALA A 88 -6.73 6.21 -9.80
C ALA A 88 -5.42 6.14 -9.02
N LEU A 89 -4.84 7.29 -8.68
CA LEU A 89 -3.51 7.37 -8.09
C LEU A 89 -3.51 8.20 -6.80
N MET A 90 -2.50 7.96 -5.96
CA MET A 90 -2.22 8.85 -4.84
C MET A 90 -1.51 10.12 -5.31
N PRO A 91 -1.69 11.25 -4.60
CA PRO A 91 -0.93 12.46 -4.87
C PRO A 91 0.59 12.23 -4.74
N PRO A 92 1.43 12.99 -5.45
CA PRO A 92 2.90 12.93 -5.34
C PRO A 92 3.46 13.18 -3.93
N ALA A 93 2.67 13.79 -3.04
CA ALA A 93 3.04 13.94 -1.63
C ALA A 93 3.17 12.58 -0.89
N PHE A 94 2.69 11.49 -1.48
CA PHE A 94 2.74 10.14 -0.94
C PHE A 94 3.69 9.25 -1.76
N ASP A 95 4.28 8.24 -1.13
CA ASP A 95 5.28 7.36 -1.78
C ASP A 95 4.78 6.68 -3.05
N LEU A 96 3.51 6.25 -3.05
CA LEU A 96 2.90 5.62 -4.22
C LEU A 96 2.75 6.62 -5.38
N GLY A 97 2.46 7.89 -5.07
CA GLY A 97 2.44 8.97 -6.06
C GLY A 97 3.83 9.27 -6.62
N GLN A 98 4.85 9.38 -5.76
CA GLN A 98 6.24 9.60 -6.21
C GLN A 98 6.77 8.44 -7.05
N LEU A 99 6.39 7.21 -6.70
CA LEU A 99 6.77 6.03 -7.47
C LEU A 99 6.18 6.09 -8.88
N ILE A 100 4.94 6.56 -9.05
CA ILE A 100 4.38 6.78 -10.38
C ILE A 100 5.15 7.83 -11.16
N GLU A 101 5.47 8.97 -10.57
CA GLU A 101 6.24 10.01 -11.25
C GLU A 101 7.60 9.49 -11.72
N MET A 102 8.26 8.71 -10.86
CA MET A 102 9.51 8.04 -11.21
C MET A 102 9.33 7.05 -12.36
N LEU A 103 8.30 6.19 -12.31
CA LEU A 103 8.00 5.24 -13.40
C LEU A 103 7.71 5.95 -14.73
N ALA A 104 6.94 7.03 -14.66
CA ALA A 104 6.62 7.87 -15.81
C ALA A 104 7.88 8.47 -16.43
N TYR A 105 8.75 9.00 -15.58
CA TYR A 105 10.02 9.60 -15.99
C TYR A 105 10.97 8.56 -16.60
N THR A 106 11.15 7.40 -15.98
CA THR A 106 12.09 6.37 -16.46
C THR A 106 11.67 5.74 -17.78
N GLU A 107 10.36 5.59 -18.00
CA GLU A 107 9.81 5.04 -19.24
C GLU A 107 9.56 6.13 -20.31
N ASN A 108 9.83 7.41 -19.99
CA ASN A 108 9.56 8.55 -20.85
C ASN A 108 8.10 8.58 -21.36
N VAL A 109 7.16 8.34 -20.44
CA VAL A 109 5.71 8.32 -20.69
C VAL A 109 4.99 9.38 -19.86
N GLU A 110 3.85 9.84 -20.38
CA GLU A 110 2.97 10.73 -19.63
C GLU A 110 1.88 9.92 -18.91
N VAL A 111 1.77 10.09 -17.59
CA VAL A 111 0.72 9.45 -16.79
C VAL A 111 -0.39 10.45 -16.51
N ARG A 112 -1.60 10.17 -17.03
CA ARG A 112 -2.78 11.00 -16.84
C ARG A 112 -3.81 10.26 -15.98
N PRO A 113 -3.81 10.44 -14.64
CA PRO A 113 -4.79 9.80 -13.78
C PRO A 113 -6.19 10.32 -14.07
N THR A 114 -7.16 9.40 -14.09
CA THR A 114 -8.60 9.71 -14.09
C THR A 114 -9.04 10.24 -12.73
N LEU A 115 -8.38 9.79 -11.65
CA LEU A 115 -8.66 10.19 -10.29
C LEU A 115 -7.37 10.33 -9.49
N VAL A 116 -7.27 11.39 -8.69
CA VAL A 116 -6.20 11.56 -7.70
C VAL A 116 -6.82 11.65 -6.32
N THR A 117 -6.44 10.76 -5.41
CA THR A 117 -6.99 10.71 -4.04
C THR A 117 -6.01 10.08 -3.06
N ASN A 118 -5.98 10.56 -1.83
CA ASN A 118 -5.23 9.96 -0.72
C ASN A 118 -6.06 8.93 0.09
N SER A 119 -7.30 8.65 -0.33
CA SER A 119 -8.17 7.69 0.35
C SER A 119 -8.10 6.31 -0.30
N LEU A 120 -7.56 5.34 0.45
CA LEU A 120 -7.54 3.93 0.04
C LEU A 120 -8.96 3.39 -0.24
N GLN A 121 -9.96 3.84 0.50
CA GLN A 121 -11.35 3.44 0.29
C GLN A 121 -11.86 3.92 -1.08
N VAL A 122 -11.51 5.14 -1.48
CA VAL A 122 -11.89 5.68 -2.79
C VAL A 122 -11.13 4.96 -3.91
N LEU A 123 -9.83 4.68 -3.73
CA LEU A 123 -9.07 3.86 -4.69
C LEU A 123 -9.70 2.47 -4.87
N ARG A 124 -10.11 1.81 -3.77
CA ARG A 124 -10.81 0.52 -3.80
C ARG A 124 -12.15 0.61 -4.56
N GLN A 125 -12.94 1.64 -4.29
CA GLN A 125 -14.21 1.84 -5.00
C GLN A 125 -14.02 2.11 -6.49
N PHE A 126 -12.93 2.76 -6.86
CA PHE A 126 -12.59 3.00 -8.26
C PHE A 126 -12.26 1.69 -8.99
N VAL A 127 -11.40 0.84 -8.41
CA VAL A 127 -11.01 -0.42 -9.08
C VAL A 127 -12.11 -1.47 -9.11
N THR A 128 -13.04 -1.46 -8.14
CA THR A 128 -14.18 -2.39 -8.15
C THR A 128 -15.22 -2.04 -9.24
N ARG A 129 -15.12 -0.86 -9.86
CA ARG A 129 -16.09 -0.37 -10.83
C ARG A 129 -15.48 -0.25 -12.22
N GLY A 130 -15.85 -1.18 -13.11
CA GLY A 130 -15.39 -1.17 -14.51
C GLY A 130 -13.89 -1.43 -14.62
N ASP A 131 -13.26 -0.94 -15.67
CA ASP A 131 -11.87 -1.29 -16.02
C ASP A 131 -10.83 -0.35 -15.38
N GLY A 132 -11.10 0.12 -14.16
CA GLY A 132 -10.20 1.00 -13.43
C GLY A 132 -9.04 0.24 -12.76
N ALA A 133 -7.87 0.88 -12.68
CA ALA A 133 -6.70 0.33 -12.00
C ALA A 133 -6.06 1.33 -11.01
N THR A 134 -5.38 0.82 -10.00
CA THR A 134 -4.60 1.63 -9.03
C THR A 134 -3.33 0.91 -8.61
N LEU A 135 -2.36 1.63 -8.05
CA LEU A 135 -1.15 1.04 -7.49
C LEU A 135 -1.25 1.01 -5.98
N ILE A 136 -0.85 -0.12 -5.41
CA ILE A 136 -0.91 -0.33 -3.98
C ILE A 136 0.27 -1.19 -3.51
N GLY A 137 0.70 -1.02 -2.26
CA GLY A 137 1.64 -1.97 -1.64
C GLY A 137 0.94 -3.31 -1.45
N ALA A 138 1.60 -4.43 -1.77
CA ALA A 138 1.00 -5.77 -1.76
C ALA A 138 0.36 -6.21 -0.43
N PHE A 139 0.67 -5.53 0.67
CA PHE A 139 0.16 -5.83 2.02
C PHE A 139 -1.02 -4.96 2.45
N SER A 140 -1.41 -4.00 1.62
CA SER A 140 -2.48 -3.07 1.94
C SER A 140 -3.79 -3.83 2.02
N VAL A 141 -4.43 -3.77 3.20
CA VAL A 141 -5.75 -4.27 3.64
C VAL A 141 -6.74 -4.65 2.51
N LEU A 142 -6.42 -5.69 1.74
CA LEU A 142 -7.21 -6.21 0.62
C LEU A 142 -7.13 -7.73 0.49
N TYR A 143 -6.53 -8.41 1.49
CA TYR A 143 -6.42 -9.86 1.49
C TYR A 143 -7.79 -10.53 1.37
N ARG A 144 -8.82 -9.97 2.03
CA ARG A 144 -10.17 -10.53 1.97
C ARG A 144 -10.76 -10.45 0.57
N GLU A 145 -10.72 -9.31 -0.10
CA GLU A 145 -11.30 -9.14 -1.44
C GLU A 145 -10.51 -9.89 -2.52
N ILE A 146 -9.19 -10.04 -2.34
CA ILE A 146 -8.36 -10.87 -3.22
C ILE A 146 -8.67 -12.36 -3.02
N ASP A 147 -8.77 -12.82 -1.77
CA ASP A 147 -9.09 -14.21 -1.43
C ASP A 147 -10.52 -14.59 -1.83
N ALA A 148 -11.45 -13.63 -1.74
CA ALA A 148 -12.81 -13.75 -2.25
C ALA A 148 -12.91 -13.73 -3.80
N GLY A 149 -11.80 -13.45 -4.50
CA GLY A 149 -11.75 -13.40 -5.95
C GLY A 149 -12.45 -12.18 -6.58
N GLU A 150 -12.67 -11.11 -5.82
CA GLU A 150 -13.28 -9.86 -6.31
C GLU A 150 -12.24 -8.93 -6.95
N LEU A 151 -11.03 -8.93 -6.38
CA LEU A 151 -9.90 -8.13 -6.84
C LEU A 151 -8.71 -9.00 -7.23
N ALA A 152 -7.89 -8.50 -8.15
CA ALA A 152 -6.64 -9.13 -8.54
C ALA A 152 -5.47 -8.16 -8.36
N ALA A 153 -4.40 -8.66 -7.75
CA ALA A 153 -3.13 -7.95 -7.62
C ALA A 153 -2.13 -8.49 -8.66
N LEU A 154 -1.71 -7.64 -9.58
CA LEU A 154 -0.85 -7.98 -10.70
C LEU A 154 0.55 -7.38 -10.48
N PRO A 155 1.63 -8.17 -10.64
CA PRO A 155 2.98 -7.65 -10.51
C PRO A 155 3.29 -6.67 -11.66
N ILE A 156 3.97 -5.57 -11.34
CA ILE A 156 4.41 -4.60 -12.36
C ILE A 156 5.80 -5.00 -12.84
N LEU A 157 5.97 -5.16 -14.15
CA LEU A 157 7.22 -5.51 -14.81
C LEU A 157 8.13 -4.27 -14.89
N HIS A 158 8.69 -3.88 -13.74
CA HIS A 158 9.65 -2.79 -13.67
C HIS A 158 10.71 -3.07 -12.58
N PRO A 159 12.01 -2.78 -12.79
CA PRO A 159 13.06 -3.08 -11.81
C PRO A 159 12.81 -2.50 -10.42
N TYR A 160 12.11 -1.36 -10.37
CA TYR A 160 11.83 -0.63 -9.13
C TYR A 160 10.53 -1.05 -8.42
N SER A 161 9.68 -1.91 -9.02
CA SER A 161 8.48 -2.43 -8.34
C SER A 161 8.83 -3.35 -7.16
N ARG A 162 10.04 -3.92 -7.17
CA ARG A 162 10.58 -4.81 -6.12
C ARG A 162 11.46 -4.12 -5.08
N GLN A 163 11.93 -2.90 -5.35
CA GLN A 163 12.93 -2.24 -4.53
C GLN A 163 12.37 -1.01 -3.81
N ARG A 164 11.57 -1.22 -2.76
CA ARG A 164 11.55 -0.28 -1.65
C ARG A 164 11.52 -1.04 -0.32
N LYS A 165 12.61 -0.87 0.43
CA LYS A 165 12.64 -1.21 1.85
C LYS A 165 11.71 -0.21 2.52
N HIS A 166 10.50 -0.63 2.89
CA HIS A 166 9.69 0.16 3.79
C HIS A 166 10.26 -0.06 5.18
N ALA A 167 10.83 1.01 5.74
CA ALA A 167 10.90 1.12 7.17
C ALA A 167 9.44 1.10 7.66
N PHE A 168 9.12 0.16 8.53
CA PHE A 168 8.03 0.34 9.46
C PHE A 168 8.74 0.65 10.77
N SER A 169 8.64 1.89 11.21
CA SER A 169 9.12 2.37 12.53
C SER A 169 8.31 1.70 13.60
#